data_AF-A0A939Y0B3-F1
#
_entry.id   AF-A0A939Y0B3-F1
#
_cell.length_a   1.000
_cell.length_b   1.000
_cell.length_c   1.000
_cell.angle_alpha   90.00
_cell.angle_beta   90.00
_cell.angle_gamma   90.00
#
_symmetry.space_group_name_H-M   'P 1'
#
loop_
_entity.id
_entity.type
_entity.pdbx_description
1 polymer ?
#
loop_
_entity_poly.entity_id
_entity_poly.type
_entity_poly.pdbx_seq_one_letter_code
_entity_poly.pdbx_strand_id
1 'polypeptide(L)'
;SVSTNGAVYAWGAENGWLLVMYETNNGGVRVGYFDRSKVEGKVTGDAFYEEAAFSYIPAVITDPCTLTDDPARQTTQIRSLQAGTQVTYLMTTINRNSWAYIETTASDGRICRGFIPARCIDLGIKDTVGDGYVNK
;
A
#
# COMPACT_ATOMS: atom_id res chain seq x y z
N SER A 1 -13.31 15.37 9.38
CA SER A 1 -13.53 14.23 10.29
C SER A 1 -13.91 13.02 9.47
N VAL A 2 -13.34 11.86 9.78
CA VAL A 2 -13.85 10.57 9.28
C VAL A 2 -14.80 10.04 10.36
N SER A 3 -16.07 9.83 10.02
CA SER A 3 -17.02 9.16 10.89
C SER A 3 -17.15 7.72 10.40
N THR A 4 -16.67 6.77 11.18
CA THR A 4 -16.84 5.34 10.93
C THR A 4 -17.66 4.74 12.06
N ASN A 5 -18.72 4.00 11.73
CA ASN A 5 -19.46 3.21 12.71
C ASN A 5 -18.79 1.85 13.01
N GLY A 6 -17.56 1.64 12.54
CA GLY A 6 -16.84 0.37 12.59
C GLY A 6 -15.38 0.52 13.04
N ALA A 7 -14.71 -0.62 13.25
CA ALA A 7 -13.33 -0.65 13.70
C ALA A 7 -12.38 -0.04 12.67
N VAL A 8 -11.43 0.73 13.19
CA VAL A 8 -10.35 1.38 12.44
C VAL A 8 -9.07 0.61 12.75
N TYR A 9 -8.39 0.11 11.71
CA TYR A 9 -7.16 -0.67 11.85
C TYR A 9 -6.01 0.11 11.22
N ALA A 10 -5.00 0.49 12.01
CA ALA A 10 -3.80 1.05 11.43
C ALA A 10 -2.90 -0.08 10.87
N TRP A 11 -2.26 0.17 9.74
CA TRP A 11 -1.36 -0.77 9.06
C TRP A 11 0.08 -0.25 9.02
N GLY A 12 0.29 1.02 9.35
CA GLY A 12 1.61 1.60 9.49
C GLY A 12 1.57 3.08 9.87
N ALA A 13 2.74 3.62 10.20
CA ALA A 13 2.92 5.03 10.54
C ALA A 13 4.20 5.59 9.91
N GLU A 14 4.16 6.83 9.44
CA GLU A 14 5.30 7.53 8.86
C GLU A 14 5.15 9.04 9.02
N ASN A 15 6.16 9.73 9.56
CA ASN A 15 6.23 11.20 9.62
C ASN A 15 4.94 11.87 10.17
N GLY A 16 4.31 11.26 11.19
CA GLY A 16 3.07 11.77 11.78
C GLY A 16 1.78 11.40 11.02
N TRP A 17 1.87 10.59 9.97
CA TRP A 17 0.73 10.04 9.24
C TRP A 17 0.53 8.56 9.59
N LEU A 18 -0.72 8.13 9.80
CA LEU A 18 -1.11 6.73 9.93
C LEU A 18 -1.69 6.22 8.61
N LEU A 19 -1.22 5.07 8.12
CA LEU A 19 -1.95 4.30 7.12
C LEU A 19 -3.03 3.49 7.83
N VAL A 20 -4.28 3.67 7.43
CA VAL A 20 -5.43 3.13 8.15
C VAL A 20 -6.40 2.48 7.18
N MET A 21 -6.86 1.28 7.54
CA MET A 21 -8.03 0.63 6.96
C MET A 21 -9.28 0.91 7.79
N TYR A 22 -10.37 1.28 7.12
CA TYR A 22 -11.68 1.45 7.75
C TYR A 22 -12.83 1.13 6.78
N GLU A 23 -13.99 0.82 7.33
CA GLU A 23 -15.21 0.58 6.53
C GLU A 23 -15.87 1.90 6.15
N THR A 24 -16.28 2.03 4.89
CA THR A 24 -17.03 3.19 4.41
C THR A 24 -18.53 2.96 4.54
N ASN A 25 -19.32 4.03 4.65
CA ASN A 25 -20.78 3.96 4.84
C ASN A 25 -21.55 3.24 3.71
N ASN A 26 -20.91 3.04 2.55
CA ASN A 26 -21.46 2.28 1.42
C ASN A 26 -21.03 0.80 1.44
N GLY A 27 -20.50 0.28 2.55
CA GLY A 27 -20.06 -1.11 2.70
C GLY A 27 -18.69 -1.44 2.10
N GLY A 28 -18.01 -0.47 1.51
CA GLY A 28 -16.64 -0.61 1.04
C GLY A 28 -15.61 -0.63 2.17
N VAL A 29 -14.35 -0.80 1.80
CA VAL A 29 -13.20 -0.55 2.67
C VAL A 29 -12.36 0.54 2.04
N ARG A 30 -11.76 1.39 2.85
CA ARG A 30 -10.73 2.31 2.38
C ARG A 30 -9.47 2.15 3.21
N VAL A 31 -8.35 2.11 2.51
CA VAL A 31 -7.01 2.15 3.08
C VAL A 31 -6.34 3.44 2.64
N GLY A 32 -5.98 4.31 3.58
CA GLY A 32 -5.39 5.62 3.25
C GLY A 32 -4.68 6.26 4.44
N TYR A 33 -3.90 7.31 4.14
CA TYR A 33 -3.17 8.06 5.18
C TYR A 33 -4.05 9.09 5.87
N PHE A 34 -3.92 9.16 7.19
CA PHE A 34 -4.51 10.17 8.04
C PHE A 34 -3.45 10.83 8.88
N ASP A 35 -3.54 12.14 8.99
CA ASP A 35 -2.75 12.92 9.94
C ASP A 35 -3.09 12.41 11.35
N ARG A 36 -2.10 11.81 12.03
CA ARG A 36 -2.30 11.18 13.35
C ARG A 36 -2.88 12.16 14.36
N SER A 37 -2.53 13.44 14.23
CA SER A 37 -3.00 14.50 15.12
C SER A 37 -4.50 14.78 14.97
N LYS A 38 -5.10 14.38 13.85
CA LYS A 38 -6.52 14.57 13.53
C LYS A 38 -7.37 13.33 13.83
N VAL A 39 -6.76 12.26 14.34
CA VAL A 39 -7.47 11.05 14.76
C VAL A 39 -7.80 11.16 16.24
N GLU A 40 -9.09 11.31 16.54
CA GLU A 40 -9.61 11.30 17.92
C GLU A 40 -9.94 9.85 18.34
N GLY A 41 -9.56 9.49 19.57
CA GLY A 41 -9.81 8.15 20.12
C GLY A 41 -8.69 7.13 19.84
N LYS A 42 -8.94 5.87 20.20
CA LYS A 42 -7.98 4.76 19.99
C LYS A 42 -8.24 4.10 18.64
N VAL A 43 -7.19 3.93 17.85
CA VAL A 43 -7.19 3.05 16.68
C VAL A 43 -6.80 1.64 17.13
N THR A 44 -7.45 0.60 16.61
CA THR A 44 -7.03 -0.76 16.91
C THR A 44 -5.64 -0.99 16.32
N GLY A 45 -4.66 -1.30 17.18
CA GLY A 45 -3.25 -1.40 16.82
C GLY A 45 -2.41 -0.17 17.18
N ASP A 46 -3.00 0.96 17.62
CA ASP A 46 -2.32 2.24 17.94
C ASP A 46 -1.16 2.11 18.95
N ALA A 47 -1.15 1.04 19.76
CA ALA A 47 -0.09 0.75 20.74
C ALA A 47 1.13 -0.01 20.17
N PHE A 48 1.11 -0.42 18.89
CA PHE A 48 2.12 -1.32 18.29
C PHE A 48 2.92 -0.72 17.13
N TYR A 49 2.85 0.59 16.88
CA TYR A 49 3.60 1.19 15.79
C TYR A 49 5.00 1.63 16.22
N GLU A 50 5.98 0.76 16.01
CA GLU A 50 7.24 1.23 15.44
C GLU A 50 6.91 1.84 14.06
N GLU A 51 7.67 2.87 13.63
CA GLU A 51 7.53 3.45 12.29
C GLU A 51 7.45 2.30 11.27
N ALA A 52 6.38 2.27 10.46
CA ALA A 52 6.29 1.25 9.44
C ALA A 52 7.42 1.50 8.45
N ALA A 53 8.40 0.60 8.41
CA ALA A 53 9.50 0.68 7.48
C ALA A 53 8.99 0.38 6.06
N PHE A 54 8.43 1.39 5.39
CA PHE A 54 8.19 1.30 3.96
C PHE A 54 9.52 1.09 3.26
N SER A 55 9.53 0.18 2.29
CA SER A 55 10.77 -0.24 1.65
C SER A 55 11.31 0.79 0.65
N TYR A 56 10.47 1.68 0.12
CA TYR A 56 10.85 2.72 -0.83
C TYR A 56 11.68 2.20 -2.01
N ILE A 57 11.26 1.09 -2.62
CA ILE A 57 12.00 0.42 -3.68
C ILE A 57 11.50 0.94 -5.04
N PRO A 58 12.37 1.53 -5.89
CA PRO A 58 12.01 1.86 -7.26
C PRO A 58 11.56 0.61 -8.03
N ALA A 59 10.47 0.71 -8.77
CA ALA A 59 9.86 -0.42 -9.44
C ALA A 59 9.15 0.00 -10.74
N VAL A 60 8.85 -0.98 -11.58
CA VAL A 60 8.17 -0.76 -12.85
C VAL A 60 6.91 -1.60 -12.95
N ILE A 61 5.85 -1.01 -13.50
CA ILE A 61 4.65 -1.75 -13.86
C ILE A 61 4.94 -2.62 -15.08
N THR A 62 4.71 -3.92 -14.96
CA THR A 62 4.96 -4.91 -16.03
C THR A 62 3.73 -5.15 -16.90
N ASP A 63 2.55 -5.14 -16.27
CA ASP A 63 1.26 -5.37 -16.93
C ASP A 63 0.28 -4.23 -16.60
N PRO A 64 -0.54 -3.76 -17.57
CA PRO A 64 -1.55 -2.75 -17.30
C PRO A 64 -2.49 -3.18 -16.16
N CYS A 65 -2.68 -2.30 -15.18
CA CYS A 65 -3.42 -2.62 -13.97
C CYS A 65 -4.16 -1.41 -13.40
N THR A 66 -4.98 -1.65 -12.37
CA THR A 66 -5.73 -0.62 -11.68
C THR A 66 -5.17 -0.39 -10.28
N LEU A 67 -5.06 0.89 -9.91
CA LEU A 67 -4.79 1.34 -8.55
C LEU A 67 -6.11 1.47 -7.79
N THR A 68 -6.17 0.91 -6.58
CA THR A 68 -7.34 1.01 -5.69
C THR A 68 -6.94 1.36 -4.26
N ASP A 69 -7.85 1.96 -3.49
CA ASP A 69 -7.76 2.12 -2.03
C ASP A 69 -8.59 1.06 -1.29
N ASP A 70 -9.32 0.20 -2.01
CA ASP A 70 -10.15 -0.89 -1.46
C ASP A 70 -9.66 -2.26 -1.96
N PRO A 71 -8.50 -2.76 -1.49
CA PRO A 71 -7.96 -4.05 -1.95
C PRO A 71 -8.78 -5.27 -1.46
N ALA A 72 -9.79 -5.07 -0.60
CA ALA A 72 -10.46 -6.15 0.14
C ALA A 72 -11.92 -6.38 -0.29
N ARG A 73 -12.64 -5.35 -0.75
CA ARG A 73 -14.07 -5.44 -1.07
C ARG A 73 -14.41 -5.00 -2.48
N GLN A 74 -14.43 -3.70 -2.73
CA GLN A 74 -14.97 -3.15 -3.97
C GLN A 74 -13.93 -3.05 -5.07
N THR A 75 -12.64 -2.95 -4.73
CA THR A 75 -11.54 -2.79 -5.71
C THR A 75 -11.77 -1.65 -6.70
N THR A 76 -12.46 -0.60 -6.25
CA THR A 76 -12.82 0.55 -7.08
C THR A 76 -11.57 1.17 -7.68
N GLN A 77 -11.58 1.39 -9.00
CA GLN A 77 -10.46 1.98 -9.70
C GLN A 77 -10.33 3.47 -9.35
N ILE A 78 -9.17 3.84 -8.81
CA ILE A 78 -8.73 5.24 -8.67
C ILE A 78 -8.03 5.69 -9.95
N ARG A 79 -7.19 4.82 -10.51
CA ARG A 79 -6.35 5.12 -11.67
C ARG A 79 -5.98 3.85 -12.42
N SER A 80 -5.83 3.95 -13.74
CA SER A 80 -5.17 2.92 -14.55
C SER A 80 -3.68 3.23 -14.68
N LEU A 81 -2.84 2.22 -14.53
CA LEU A 81 -1.39 2.29 -14.75
C LEU A 81 -1.04 1.43 -15.97
N GLN A 82 -0.18 1.94 -16.83
CA GLN A 82 0.27 1.24 -18.03
C GLN A 82 1.59 0.52 -17.76
N ALA A 83 1.87 -0.55 -18.52
CA ALA A 83 3.19 -1.17 -18.52
C ALA A 83 4.29 -0.13 -18.83
N GLY A 84 5.44 -0.25 -18.17
CA GLY A 84 6.54 0.71 -18.24
C GLY A 84 6.42 1.91 -17.29
N THR A 85 5.28 2.09 -16.61
CA THR A 85 5.12 3.16 -15.61
C THR A 85 6.08 2.95 -14.44
N GLN A 86 6.87 3.98 -14.12
CA GLN A 86 7.73 3.99 -12.93
C GLN A 86 6.91 4.28 -11.68
N VAL A 87 7.14 3.50 -10.63
CA VAL A 87 6.46 3.60 -9.33
C VAL A 87 7.46 3.33 -8.20
N THR A 88 7.05 3.62 -6.97
CA THR A 88 7.81 3.22 -5.78
C THR A 88 7.02 2.16 -5.02
N TYR A 89 7.61 0.99 -4.83
CA TYR A 89 7.06 -0.05 -3.96
C TYR A 89 7.29 0.30 -2.49
N LEU A 90 6.24 0.20 -1.69
CA LEU A 90 6.27 0.53 -0.26
C LEU A 90 6.21 -0.72 0.62
N MET A 91 5.27 -1.63 0.36
CA MET A 91 5.12 -2.89 1.10
C MET A 91 4.13 -3.85 0.44
N THR A 92 4.09 -5.09 0.93
CA THR A 92 3.06 -6.08 0.59
C THR A 92 2.05 -6.18 1.74
N THR A 93 0.75 -6.26 1.45
CA THR A 93 -0.29 -6.26 2.50
C THR A 93 -1.27 -7.44 2.45
N ILE A 94 -1.71 -7.81 3.66
CA ILE A 94 -2.89 -8.58 4.15
C ILE A 94 -3.17 -9.95 3.55
N ASN A 95 -3.03 -10.17 2.24
CA ASN A 95 -3.13 -11.51 1.65
C ASN A 95 -1.79 -11.95 1.04
N ARG A 96 -0.69 -11.72 1.79
CA ARG A 96 0.68 -12.23 1.55
C ARG A 96 0.96 -12.53 0.06
N ASN A 97 1.10 -11.46 -0.73
CA ASN A 97 1.50 -11.45 -2.16
C ASN A 97 0.38 -11.23 -3.19
N SER A 98 -0.89 -11.02 -2.81
CA SER A 98 -1.91 -10.64 -3.81
C SER A 98 -1.82 -9.16 -4.22
N TRP A 99 -1.36 -8.29 -3.32
CA TRP A 99 -1.36 -6.84 -3.51
C TRP A 99 -0.03 -6.21 -3.12
N ALA A 100 0.46 -5.32 -3.97
CA ALA A 100 1.55 -4.42 -3.67
C ALA A 100 0.98 -3.02 -3.35
N TYR A 101 1.40 -2.45 -2.22
CA TYR A 101 1.15 -1.05 -1.90
C TYR A 101 2.26 -0.20 -2.51
N ILE A 102 1.88 0.75 -3.37
CA ILE A 102 2.80 1.55 -4.15
C ILE A 102 2.52 3.04 -3.99
N GLU A 103 3.51 3.84 -4.34
CA GLU A 103 3.42 5.26 -4.60
C GLU A 103 3.62 5.53 -6.11
N THR A 104 2.83 6.45 -6.65
CA THR A 104 2.95 6.93 -8.02
C THR A 104 2.63 8.42 -8.08
N THR A 105 2.90 9.06 -9.21
CA THR A 105 2.61 10.47 -9.44
C THR A 105 1.44 10.60 -10.41
N ALA A 106 0.40 11.34 -10.03
CA ALA A 106 -0.69 11.70 -10.91
C ALA A 106 -0.22 12.67 -12.00
N SER A 107 -1.00 12.79 -13.07
CA SER A 107 -0.71 13.69 -14.20
C SER A 107 -0.60 15.17 -13.80
N ASP A 108 -1.13 15.56 -12.65
CA ASP A 108 -1.04 16.91 -12.08
C ASP A 108 0.07 17.05 -11.03
N GLY A 109 0.98 16.08 -10.94
CA GLY A 109 2.14 16.10 -10.04
C GLY A 109 1.83 15.68 -8.61
N ARG A 110 0.59 15.36 -8.26
CA ARG A 110 0.27 14.90 -6.90
C ARG A 110 0.71 13.46 -6.68
N ILE A 111 1.32 13.22 -5.53
CA ILE A 111 1.63 11.87 -5.07
C ILE A 111 0.32 11.12 -4.75
N CYS A 112 0.21 9.91 -5.26
CA CYS A 112 -0.89 8.99 -5.02
C CYS A 112 -0.32 7.68 -4.51
N ARG A 113 -0.88 7.15 -3.41
CA ARG A 113 -0.56 5.81 -2.91
C ARG A 113 -1.79 4.92 -2.96
N GLY A 114 -1.59 3.63 -3.24
CA GLY A 114 -2.69 2.67 -3.38
C GLY A 114 -2.19 1.26 -3.67
N PHE A 115 -3.13 0.36 -3.88
CA PHE A 115 -2.89 -1.06 -4.10
C PHE A 115 -3.02 -1.40 -5.58
N ILE A 116 -2.09 -2.22 -6.06
CA ILE A 116 -2.14 -2.89 -7.36
C ILE A 116 -1.96 -4.40 -7.15
N PRO A 117 -2.45 -5.26 -8.06
CA PRO A 117 -2.14 -6.68 -7.97
C PRO A 117 -0.62 -6.89 -8.01
N ALA A 118 -0.06 -7.69 -7.09
CA ALA A 118 1.39 -7.81 -6.96
C ALA A 118 2.08 -8.39 -8.20
N ARG A 119 1.35 -9.15 -9.04
CA ARG A 119 1.87 -9.67 -10.31
C ARG A 119 2.21 -8.56 -11.34
N CYS A 120 1.67 -7.35 -11.16
CA CYS A 120 1.79 -6.26 -12.12
C CYS A 120 3.03 -5.38 -11.89
N ILE A 121 3.90 -5.72 -10.93
CA ILE A 121 5.06 -4.93 -10.55
C ILE A 121 6.32 -5.79 -10.54
N ASP A 122 7.40 -5.24 -11.07
CA ASP A 122 8.75 -5.78 -10.96
C ASP A 122 9.62 -4.82 -10.13
N LEU A 123 10.25 -5.36 -9.10
CA LEU A 123 11.15 -4.63 -8.20
C LEU A 123 12.59 -4.59 -8.71
N GLY A 124 12.91 -5.30 -9.79
CA GLY A 124 14.27 -5.41 -10.32
C GLY A 124 15.24 -6.12 -9.37
N ILE A 125 14.72 -6.77 -8.33
CA ILE A 125 15.52 -7.54 -7.38
C ILE A 125 15.89 -8.84 -8.09
N LYS A 126 17.16 -8.95 -8.48
CA LYS A 126 17.71 -10.21 -8.96
C LYS A 126 17.77 -11.16 -7.76
N ASP A 127 17.07 -12.29 -7.84
CA ASP A 127 17.27 -13.41 -6.92
C ASP A 127 18.75 -13.75 -6.93
N THR A 128 19.46 -13.36 -5.87
CA THR A 128 20.83 -13.80 -5.65
C THR A 128 20.77 -15.17 -4.97
N VAL A 129 20.11 -16.13 -5.61
CA VAL A 129 20.33 -17.54 -5.27
C VAL A 129 21.55 -17.94 -6.09
N GLY A 130 22.72 -17.65 -5.53
CA GLY A 130 23.97 -18.17 -6.04
C GLY A 130 23.94 -19.70 -5.96
N ASP A 131 24.04 -20.33 -7.12
CA ASP A 131 24.60 -21.68 -7.24
C ASP A 131 25.92 -21.73 -6.46
N GLY A 132 26.02 -22.63 -5.47
CA GLY A 132 27.32 -23.00 -4.91
C GLY A 132 27.41 -23.16 -3.41
N TYR A 133 26.62 -24.06 -2.81
CA TYR A 133 27.17 -24.84 -1.69
C TYR A 133 28.01 -25.99 -2.29
N VAL A 134 29.25 -25.69 -2.66
CA VAL A 134 30.27 -26.74 -2.82
C VAL A 134 31.06 -26.76 -1.51
N ASN A 135 30.68 -27.67 -0.61
CA ASN A 135 31.52 -28.00 0.54
C ASN A 135 32.84 -28.59 0.02
N LYS A 136 33.95 -27.92 0.32
CA LYS A 136 35.27 -28.54 0.36
C LYS A 136 35.43 -29.32 1.66
#